data_AF-A0A835ZD63-F1
#
_entry.id   AF-A0A835ZD63-F1
#
_cell.length_a   1.000
_cell.length_b   1.000
_cell.length_c   1.000
_cell.angle_alpha   90.00
_cell.angle_beta   90.00
_cell.angle_gamma   90.00
#
_symmetry.space_group_name_H-M   'P 1'
#
loop_
_entity.id
_entity.type
_entity.pdbx_description
1 polymer ?
#
loop_
_entity_poly.entity_id
_entity_poly.type
_entity_poly.pdbx_seq_one_letter_code
_entity_poly.pdbx_strand_id
1 'polypeptide(L)'
;ARRFTSLLVAGALASAGAFSLVSNRSSFVLRQPVCSRTAGCASRTVPTASLNVGQHKVARGERTQLDAATGFTFPSLDSLLGTPKKMATKKLCVVTGASSGLGKATVKALADNDDYFVVCAVRDPEKMKRVAEELELRPTSYKIMELDLANLQSVRSFAKALKAFASNRSIDSLICNAAVYQPAKDVPNWTDDGFEMQLGVNHLGHFLLVSLLMDTIKKAKDPRVVIVGSITGNSNSIGGGLVLPRADLGQLQGLEKGGVKPVSMVDGKPFNGAKAYKDSKVLNMMTVNELHKRYHESTGITFSSMYPGCIAETALFREKRQWFRTIFPLFMKYVTGGYVGEKEAGERLAMCVTEDRTRKSGVYWSWNGDAKQVGVLKDGIVVGAGGSGGDIFENEQSEMVKDAKRAEKMFELSSQVTGAVWPKA
;
A
#
# COMPACT_ATOMS: atom_id res chain seq x y z
N ALA A 1 43.61 -2.78 -9.21
CA ALA A 1 42.38 -2.95 -8.41
C ALA A 1 41.35 -1.83 -8.63
N ARG A 2 41.52 -0.61 -8.07
CA ARG A 2 40.43 0.39 -7.97
C ARG A 2 39.81 0.95 -9.28
N ARG A 3 40.45 0.84 -10.45
CA ARG A 3 39.85 1.26 -11.75
C ARG A 3 38.98 0.18 -12.42
N PHE A 4 39.12 -1.10 -12.06
CA PHE A 4 38.36 -2.19 -12.70
C PHE A 4 36.93 -2.29 -12.16
N THR A 5 36.70 -1.98 -10.89
CA THR A 5 35.38 -2.07 -10.25
C THR A 5 34.39 -1.05 -10.85
N SER A 6 34.86 0.15 -11.19
CA SER A 6 34.02 1.21 -11.80
C SER A 6 33.54 0.84 -13.22
N LEU A 7 34.36 0.15 -14.03
CA LEU A 7 33.94 -0.31 -15.35
C LEU A 7 32.90 -1.44 -15.27
N LEU A 8 33.01 -2.34 -14.28
CA LEU A 8 32.02 -3.41 -14.08
C LEU A 8 30.64 -2.88 -13.68
N VAL A 9 30.58 -1.84 -12.83
CA VAL A 9 29.31 -1.18 -12.46
C VAL A 9 28.67 -0.47 -13.66
N ALA A 10 29.46 0.15 -14.54
CA ALA A 10 28.96 0.76 -15.77
C ALA A 10 28.51 -0.29 -16.82
N GLY A 11 29.32 -1.35 -17.05
CA GLY A 11 29.04 -2.38 -18.05
C GLY A 11 27.82 -3.24 -17.75
N ALA A 12 27.53 -3.52 -16.47
CA ALA A 12 26.34 -4.24 -16.04
C ALA A 12 25.03 -3.44 -16.21
N LEU A 13 25.11 -2.11 -16.34
CA LEU A 13 23.96 -1.23 -16.60
C LEU A 13 23.82 -0.83 -18.07
N ALA A 14 24.90 -0.85 -18.86
CA ALA A 14 24.90 -0.46 -20.26
C ALA A 14 24.51 -1.58 -21.25
N SER A 15 24.64 -2.85 -20.87
CA SER A 15 24.42 -4.02 -21.75
C SER A 15 22.95 -4.40 -22.00
N ALA A 16 22.00 -3.51 -21.69
CA ALA A 16 20.57 -3.67 -22.01
C ALA A 16 20.16 -3.07 -23.38
N GLY A 17 21.12 -2.57 -24.18
CA GLY A 17 20.90 -2.04 -25.52
C GLY A 17 21.27 -3.03 -26.62
N ALA A 18 20.31 -3.29 -27.53
CA ALA A 18 20.45 -4.01 -28.79
C ALA A 18 20.92 -5.48 -28.75
N PHE A 19 19.98 -6.41 -28.99
CA PHE A 19 20.11 -7.41 -30.06
C PHE A 19 18.70 -7.88 -30.47
N SER A 20 18.40 -7.85 -31.77
CA SER A 20 17.15 -8.32 -32.37
C SER A 20 17.46 -9.52 -33.27
N LEU A 21 16.73 -10.63 -33.14
CA LEU A 21 16.78 -11.77 -34.07
C LEU A 21 15.56 -12.71 -33.91
N VAL A 22 14.50 -12.40 -34.65
CA VAL A 22 13.70 -13.27 -35.56
C VAL A 22 13.60 -14.79 -35.30
N SER A 23 12.34 -15.27 -35.12
CA SER A 23 11.79 -16.62 -35.47
C SER A 23 12.29 -17.85 -34.65
N ASN A 24 11.57 -18.98 -34.50
CA ASN A 24 10.44 -19.52 -35.28
C ASN A 24 9.47 -20.41 -34.44
N ARG A 25 8.36 -20.82 -35.06
CA ARG A 25 7.24 -21.63 -34.53
C ARG A 25 7.62 -23.05 -34.09
N SER A 26 6.85 -23.67 -33.18
CA SER A 26 5.88 -24.74 -33.54
C SER A 26 5.09 -25.31 -32.34
N SER A 27 3.84 -25.69 -32.59
CA SER A 27 2.88 -26.28 -31.65
C SER A 27 2.93 -27.81 -31.67
N PHE A 28 2.58 -28.50 -30.57
CA PHE A 28 2.07 -29.89 -30.64
C PHE A 28 1.09 -30.20 -29.50
N VAL A 29 0.06 -31.00 -29.79
CA VAL A 29 -1.12 -31.30 -28.96
C VAL A 29 -1.60 -32.74 -29.26
N LEU A 30 -2.30 -33.40 -28.31
CA LEU A 30 -3.01 -34.71 -28.39
C LEU A 30 -2.10 -35.96 -28.50
N ARG A 31 -2.29 -37.07 -27.76
CA ARG A 31 -3.53 -37.83 -27.50
C ARG A 31 -3.36 -38.85 -26.34
N GLN A 32 -4.46 -39.28 -25.72
CA GLN A 32 -4.56 -40.55 -24.95
C GLN A 32 -4.91 -41.74 -25.86
N PRO A 33 -4.79 -42.97 -25.34
CA PRO A 33 -5.86 -43.98 -25.51
C PRO A 33 -6.35 -44.61 -24.20
N VAL A 34 -7.41 -45.42 -24.30
CA VAL A 34 -8.30 -45.89 -23.21
C VAL A 34 -8.41 -47.43 -23.22
N CYS A 35 -8.90 -48.02 -22.10
CA CYS A 35 -9.43 -49.40 -21.95
C CYS A 35 -8.38 -50.53 -21.73
N SER A 36 -8.68 -51.67 -21.09
CA SER A 36 -9.99 -52.27 -20.71
C SER A 36 -9.94 -53.40 -19.64
N ARG A 37 -10.99 -53.52 -18.79
CA ARG A 37 -11.68 -54.77 -18.29
C ARG A 37 -10.87 -55.76 -17.38
N THR A 38 -11.42 -56.63 -16.50
CA THR A 38 -12.80 -56.97 -16.01
C THR A 38 -12.82 -57.87 -14.73
N ALA A 39 -13.91 -57.81 -13.94
CA ALA A 39 -14.57 -58.86 -13.10
C ALA A 39 -13.83 -59.53 -11.89
N GLY A 40 -14.50 -60.01 -10.82
CA GLY A 40 -15.94 -59.95 -10.42
C GLY A 40 -16.30 -60.80 -9.15
N CYS A 41 -17.57 -60.70 -8.67
CA CYS A 41 -18.29 -61.55 -7.65
C CYS A 41 -17.73 -61.70 -6.20
N ALA A 42 -18.42 -62.17 -5.13
CA ALA A 42 -19.81 -62.18 -4.60
C ALA A 42 -19.85 -63.17 -3.38
N SER A 43 -20.72 -63.17 -2.34
CA SER A 43 -21.71 -62.25 -1.72
C SER A 43 -22.24 -62.85 -0.37
N ARG A 44 -23.04 -62.12 0.44
CA ARG A 44 -23.81 -62.55 1.67
C ARG A 44 -22.95 -62.80 2.95
N THR A 45 -23.44 -62.70 4.21
CA THR A 45 -24.81 -62.75 4.81
C THR A 45 -24.91 -61.91 6.13
N VAL A 46 -26.08 -61.92 6.82
CA VAL A 46 -26.55 -61.04 7.95
C VAL A 46 -27.47 -61.88 8.91
N PRO A 47 -27.92 -61.51 10.15
CA PRO A 47 -27.99 -60.20 10.86
C PRO A 47 -27.76 -60.22 12.43
N THR A 48 -28.39 -59.29 13.19
CA THR A 48 -28.64 -59.17 14.67
C THR A 48 -27.67 -58.32 15.52
N ALA A 49 -28.08 -57.56 16.55
CA ALA A 49 -29.36 -57.48 17.27
C ALA A 49 -29.81 -56.04 17.65
N SER A 50 -31.05 -55.91 18.14
CA SER A 50 -31.78 -54.67 18.45
C SER A 50 -31.74 -54.24 19.92
N LEU A 51 -31.89 -52.95 20.20
CA LEU A 51 -32.58 -52.42 21.41
C LEU A 51 -33.21 -51.05 21.09
N ASN A 52 -34.16 -50.61 21.94
CA ASN A 52 -35.39 -49.95 21.46
C ASN A 52 -35.80 -48.70 22.29
N VAL A 53 -36.86 -48.03 21.82
CA VAL A 53 -37.70 -47.01 22.48
C VAL A 53 -37.21 -45.54 22.42
N GLY A 54 -38.08 -44.67 21.90
CA GLY A 54 -37.87 -43.21 21.86
C GLY A 54 -38.77 -42.47 20.87
N GLN A 55 -40.09 -42.76 20.84
CA GLN A 55 -41.00 -42.09 19.91
C GLN A 55 -41.37 -40.67 20.36
N HIS A 56 -41.10 -39.67 19.52
CA HIS A 56 -41.95 -38.47 19.43
C HIS A 56 -42.13 -38.09 17.95
N LYS A 57 -43.36 -38.26 17.43
CA LYS A 57 -43.78 -37.70 16.15
C LYS A 57 -44.10 -36.22 16.34
N VAL A 58 -43.54 -35.35 15.49
CA VAL A 58 -44.16 -34.08 15.11
C VAL A 58 -44.20 -34.04 13.58
N ALA A 59 -45.31 -33.55 13.03
CA ALA A 59 -45.69 -33.78 11.64
C ALA A 59 -44.85 -33.01 10.62
N ARG A 60 -44.74 -33.57 9.40
CA ARG A 60 -44.40 -32.80 8.19
C ARG A 60 -45.54 -31.81 7.91
N GLY A 61 -45.29 -30.52 8.12
CA GLY A 61 -46.04 -29.43 7.48
C GLY A 61 -45.38 -29.07 6.15
N GLU A 62 -46.19 -28.70 5.16
CA GLU A 62 -45.75 -28.45 3.79
C GLU A 62 -44.86 -27.20 3.67
N ARG A 63 -43.82 -27.27 2.84
CA ARG A 63 -43.15 -26.06 2.33
C ARG A 63 -43.87 -25.60 1.07
N THR A 64 -44.85 -24.73 1.23
CA THR A 64 -45.29 -23.87 0.13
C THR A 64 -44.17 -22.88 -0.19
N GLN A 65 -43.70 -22.90 -1.43
CA GLN A 65 -42.97 -21.76 -1.98
C GLN A 65 -43.95 -20.60 -2.12
N LEU A 66 -43.54 -19.42 -1.64
CA LEU A 66 -44.20 -18.16 -1.93
C LEU A 66 -43.11 -17.14 -2.24
N ASP A 67 -43.20 -16.59 -3.44
CA ASP A 67 -42.12 -15.85 -4.08
C ASP A 67 -41.89 -14.45 -3.50
N ALA A 68 -40.74 -13.87 -3.90
CA ALA A 68 -40.25 -12.60 -3.41
C ALA A 68 -41.17 -11.40 -3.71
N ALA A 69 -41.58 -10.66 -2.67
CA ALA A 69 -42.20 -9.33 -2.83
C ALA A 69 -42.05 -8.36 -1.63
N THR A 70 -41.03 -8.46 -0.78
CA THR A 70 -40.64 -7.38 0.17
C THR A 70 -39.13 -7.34 0.40
N GLY A 71 -38.46 -6.33 -0.17
CA GLY A 71 -37.02 -6.14 -0.06
C GLY A 71 -36.56 -5.57 1.29
N PHE A 72 -36.88 -6.23 2.41
CA PHE A 72 -36.47 -5.79 3.75
C PHE A 72 -35.40 -6.74 4.33
N THR A 73 -34.14 -6.50 3.98
CA THR A 73 -33.00 -7.18 4.61
C THR A 73 -32.81 -6.65 6.03
N PHE A 74 -33.01 -7.50 7.04
CA PHE A 74 -32.67 -7.15 8.42
C PHE A 74 -31.16 -6.85 8.53
N PRO A 75 -30.77 -5.72 9.17
CA PRO A 75 -29.37 -5.46 9.49
C PRO A 75 -28.83 -6.56 10.42
N SER A 76 -27.57 -6.97 10.25
CA SER A 76 -26.97 -7.95 11.16
C SER A 76 -26.88 -7.39 12.59
N LEU A 77 -26.83 -8.28 13.59
CA LEU A 77 -26.80 -7.87 15.01
C LEU A 77 -25.64 -6.89 15.31
N ASP A 78 -24.50 -7.06 14.63
CA ASP A 78 -23.31 -6.18 14.69
C ASP A 78 -23.52 -4.75 14.15
N SER A 79 -24.64 -4.48 13.46
CA SER A 79 -25.01 -3.17 12.96
C SER A 79 -26.10 -2.48 13.78
N LEU A 80 -26.85 -3.27 14.56
CA LEU A 80 -27.82 -2.79 15.57
C LEU A 80 -27.14 -2.52 16.92
N LEU A 81 -26.14 -3.33 17.27
CA LEU A 81 -25.24 -3.08 18.40
C LEU A 81 -24.15 -2.10 17.96
N GLY A 82 -24.24 -0.85 18.43
CA GLY A 82 -23.22 0.17 18.17
C GLY A 82 -21.80 -0.25 18.58
N THR A 83 -20.80 0.50 18.10
CA THR A 83 -19.35 0.21 18.22
C THR A 83 -18.98 -0.66 19.43
N PRO A 84 -18.38 -1.86 19.23
CA PRO A 84 -18.12 -2.80 20.32
C PRO A 84 -17.46 -2.11 21.51
N LYS A 85 -17.90 -2.41 22.74
CA LYS A 85 -17.45 -1.71 23.97
C LYS A 85 -15.92 -1.67 24.15
N LYS A 86 -15.19 -2.65 23.57
CA LYS A 86 -13.71 -2.70 23.49
C LYS A 86 -13.08 -1.76 22.45
N MET A 87 -13.78 -1.35 21.39
CA MET A 87 -13.28 -0.32 20.46
C MET A 87 -13.21 1.05 21.14
N ALA A 88 -14.17 1.36 22.01
CA ALA A 88 -14.36 2.71 22.56
C ALA A 88 -13.12 3.28 23.28
N THR A 89 -12.27 2.40 23.83
CA THR A 89 -11.03 2.75 24.54
C THR A 89 -9.78 2.70 23.68
N LYS A 90 -9.82 2.08 22.49
CA LYS A 90 -8.66 1.87 21.59
C LYS A 90 -8.49 3.04 20.62
N LYS A 91 -7.25 3.45 20.38
CA LYS A 91 -6.84 4.41 19.33
C LYS A 91 -7.20 3.86 17.95
N LEU A 92 -7.84 4.67 17.11
CA LEU A 92 -8.30 4.26 15.79
C LEU A 92 -7.22 4.58 14.73
N CYS A 93 -6.60 3.54 14.18
CA CYS A 93 -5.62 3.66 13.10
C CYS A 93 -6.18 3.13 11.77
N VAL A 94 -6.06 3.91 10.69
CA VAL A 94 -6.50 3.54 9.34
C VAL A 94 -5.27 3.20 8.50
N VAL A 95 -5.23 2.02 7.89
CA VAL A 95 -4.11 1.57 7.04
C VAL A 95 -4.61 1.27 5.64
N THR A 96 -4.17 2.07 4.65
CA THR A 96 -4.48 1.81 3.24
C THR A 96 -3.61 0.69 2.68
N GLY A 97 -4.17 -0.18 1.83
CA GLY A 97 -3.40 -1.26 1.20
C GLY A 97 -3.02 -2.40 2.17
N ALA A 98 -3.81 -2.59 3.23
CA ALA A 98 -3.58 -3.56 4.31
C ALA A 98 -3.45 -5.04 3.88
N SER A 99 -3.89 -5.43 2.68
CA SER A 99 -3.97 -6.84 2.27
C SER A 99 -2.68 -7.44 1.67
N SER A 100 -1.54 -6.76 1.70
CA SER A 100 -0.27 -7.32 1.21
C SER A 100 0.97 -6.55 1.67
N GLY A 101 2.10 -7.24 1.74
CA GLY A 101 3.41 -6.62 1.93
C GLY A 101 3.52 -5.82 3.21
N LEU A 102 4.14 -4.64 3.09
CA LEU A 102 4.25 -3.64 4.16
C LEU A 102 2.93 -3.39 4.91
N GLY A 103 1.83 -3.23 4.18
CA GLY A 103 0.51 -3.01 4.78
C GLY A 103 0.05 -4.19 5.63
N LYS A 104 0.24 -5.42 5.15
CA LYS A 104 -0.10 -6.66 5.88
C LYS A 104 0.66 -6.75 7.20
N ALA A 105 1.98 -6.56 7.15
CA ALA A 105 2.84 -6.60 8.33
C ALA A 105 2.53 -5.48 9.33
N THR A 106 2.24 -4.26 8.84
CA THR A 106 1.86 -3.11 9.68
C THR A 106 0.55 -3.38 10.41
N VAL A 107 -0.44 -3.97 9.74
CA VAL A 107 -1.71 -4.37 10.38
C VAL A 107 -1.46 -5.40 11.48
N LYS A 108 -0.59 -6.40 11.27
CA LYS A 108 -0.25 -7.38 12.33
C LYS A 108 0.35 -6.67 13.55
N ALA A 109 1.38 -5.85 13.36
CA ALA A 109 2.05 -5.13 14.43
C ALA A 109 1.10 -4.21 15.23
N LEU A 110 0.18 -3.51 14.55
CA LEU A 110 -0.82 -2.66 15.20
C LEU A 110 -1.96 -3.46 15.86
N ALA A 111 -2.40 -4.57 15.26
CA ALA A 111 -3.51 -5.37 15.78
C ALA A 111 -3.12 -6.26 16.98
N ASP A 112 -1.83 -6.56 17.12
CA ASP A 112 -1.22 -7.18 18.31
C ASP A 112 -1.12 -6.18 19.47
N ASN A 113 -0.93 -4.88 19.18
CA ASN A 113 -0.91 -3.83 20.20
C ASN A 113 -2.32 -3.59 20.76
N ASP A 114 -2.47 -3.72 22.08
CA ASP A 114 -3.78 -3.58 22.73
C ASP A 114 -4.31 -2.15 22.82
N ASP A 115 -3.49 -1.12 22.58
CA ASP A 115 -3.95 0.25 22.48
C ASP A 115 -4.70 0.54 21.18
N TYR A 116 -4.52 -0.27 20.13
CA TYR A 116 -4.98 0.07 18.77
C TYR A 116 -6.17 -0.77 18.30
N PHE A 117 -6.99 -0.13 17.46
CA PHE A 117 -7.99 -0.75 16.61
C PHE A 117 -7.73 -0.33 15.16
N VAL A 118 -7.62 -1.31 14.25
CA VAL A 118 -7.11 -1.09 12.90
C VAL A 118 -8.22 -1.16 11.85
N VAL A 119 -8.43 -0.08 11.10
CA VAL A 119 -9.26 -0.09 9.89
C VAL A 119 -8.38 -0.50 8.71
N CYS A 120 -8.58 -1.73 8.26
CA CYS A 120 -7.92 -2.33 7.09
C CYS A 120 -8.63 -1.83 5.82
N ALA A 121 -8.16 -0.72 5.26
CA ALA A 121 -8.73 -0.10 4.07
C ALA A 121 -8.14 -0.72 2.79
N VAL A 122 -8.98 -1.43 2.03
CA VAL A 122 -8.54 -2.33 0.95
C VAL A 122 -9.49 -2.32 -0.24
N ARG A 123 -8.96 -2.48 -1.46
CA ARG A 123 -9.77 -2.66 -2.67
C ARG A 123 -10.49 -4.03 -2.74
N ASP A 124 -9.92 -5.04 -2.09
CA ASP A 124 -10.44 -6.42 -2.11
C ASP A 124 -10.66 -6.90 -0.66
N PRO A 125 -11.91 -6.77 -0.14
CA PRO A 125 -12.26 -7.23 1.19
C PRO A 125 -12.11 -8.75 1.38
N GLU A 126 -12.39 -9.57 0.36
CA GLU A 126 -12.31 -11.05 0.47
C GLU A 126 -10.87 -11.55 0.52
N LYS A 127 -9.94 -10.88 -0.17
CA LYS A 127 -8.50 -11.07 0.05
C LYS A 127 -8.10 -10.66 1.46
N MET A 128 -8.64 -9.56 2.00
CA MET A 128 -8.30 -9.11 3.35
C MET A 128 -8.84 -10.04 4.45
N LYS A 129 -10.01 -10.67 4.27
CA LYS A 129 -10.50 -11.72 5.19
C LYS A 129 -9.52 -12.88 5.29
N ARG A 130 -9.12 -13.44 4.14
CA ARG A 130 -8.11 -14.52 4.07
C ARG A 130 -6.76 -14.11 4.69
N VAL A 131 -6.34 -12.87 4.50
CA VAL A 131 -5.13 -12.33 5.15
C VAL A 131 -5.30 -12.18 6.66
N ALA A 132 -6.49 -11.82 7.16
CA ALA A 132 -6.76 -11.73 8.58
C ALA A 132 -6.80 -13.11 9.25
N GLU A 133 -7.28 -14.14 8.55
CA GLU A 133 -7.20 -15.55 8.94
C GLU A 133 -5.75 -16.05 8.95
N GLU A 134 -4.98 -15.81 7.88
CA GLU A 134 -3.54 -16.13 7.76
C GLU A 134 -2.70 -15.52 8.90
N LEU A 135 -3.08 -14.33 9.35
CA LEU A 135 -2.42 -13.58 10.42
C LEU A 135 -3.00 -13.83 11.82
N GLU A 136 -4.02 -14.70 11.97
CA GLU A 136 -4.72 -14.96 13.23
C GLU A 136 -5.21 -13.67 13.94
N LEU A 137 -5.67 -12.68 13.17
CA LEU A 137 -6.06 -11.38 13.72
C LEU A 137 -7.30 -11.53 14.61
N ARG A 138 -7.18 -11.06 15.85
CA ARG A 138 -8.29 -11.01 16.82
C ARG A 138 -9.47 -10.21 16.22
N PRO A 139 -10.70 -10.76 16.10
CA PRO A 139 -11.84 -10.04 15.51
C PRO A 139 -12.23 -8.74 16.23
N THR A 140 -11.65 -8.47 17.42
CA THR A 140 -11.87 -7.24 18.21
C THR A 140 -10.76 -6.20 18.07
N SER A 141 -9.72 -6.43 17.24
CA SER A 141 -8.64 -5.47 16.99
C SER A 141 -8.65 -4.86 15.57
N TYR A 142 -9.53 -5.28 14.66
CA TYR A 142 -9.59 -4.72 13.31
C TYR A 142 -11.00 -4.67 12.70
N LYS A 143 -11.17 -3.83 11.66
CA LYS A 143 -12.34 -3.78 10.78
C LYS A 143 -11.88 -3.71 9.33
N ILE A 144 -12.39 -4.59 8.47
CA ILE A 144 -12.19 -4.48 7.01
C ILE A 144 -13.17 -3.47 6.45
N MET A 145 -12.68 -2.58 5.59
CA MET A 145 -13.49 -1.59 4.88
C MET A 145 -12.98 -1.44 3.44
N GLU A 146 -13.91 -1.31 2.49
CA GLU A 146 -13.59 -1.17 1.08
C GLU A 146 -13.07 0.23 0.75
N LEU A 147 -11.94 0.30 0.04
CA LEU A 147 -11.34 1.52 -0.47
C LEU A 147 -10.58 1.19 -1.76
N ASP A 148 -11.06 1.69 -2.90
CA ASP A 148 -10.24 1.80 -4.11
C ASP A 148 -9.72 3.23 -4.26
N LEU A 149 -8.40 3.37 -4.36
CA LEU A 149 -7.74 4.66 -4.60
C LEU A 149 -7.69 5.00 -6.10
N ALA A 150 -8.03 4.06 -6.99
CA ALA A 150 -8.21 4.29 -8.42
C ALA A 150 -9.61 4.82 -8.78
N ASN A 151 -10.42 5.20 -7.78
CA ASN A 151 -11.77 5.77 -7.98
C ASN A 151 -12.04 6.81 -6.87
N LEU A 152 -12.05 8.10 -7.20
CA LEU A 152 -12.23 9.16 -6.20
C LEU A 152 -13.61 9.13 -5.53
N GLN A 153 -14.63 8.54 -6.16
CA GLN A 153 -15.93 8.32 -5.54
C GLN A 153 -15.90 7.17 -4.51
N SER A 154 -15.06 6.14 -4.71
CA SER A 154 -14.76 5.12 -3.69
C SER A 154 -14.06 5.75 -2.49
N VAL A 155 -13.07 6.62 -2.70
CA VAL A 155 -12.41 7.40 -1.62
C VAL A 155 -13.41 8.22 -0.80
N ARG A 156 -14.33 8.94 -1.47
CA ARG A 156 -15.40 9.71 -0.81
C ARG A 156 -16.37 8.82 -0.03
N SER A 157 -16.73 7.68 -0.59
CA SER A 157 -17.64 6.70 0.04
C SER A 157 -17.02 6.03 1.26
N PHE A 158 -15.74 5.63 1.18
CA PHE A 158 -14.94 5.14 2.30
C PHE A 158 -14.88 6.16 3.43
N ALA A 159 -14.52 7.42 3.12
CA ALA A 159 -14.42 8.46 4.16
C ALA A 159 -15.76 8.72 4.87
N LYS A 160 -16.89 8.68 4.14
CA LYS A 160 -18.24 8.76 4.73
C LYS A 160 -18.54 7.55 5.62
N ALA A 161 -18.30 6.34 5.13
CA ALA A 161 -18.53 5.11 5.87
C ALA A 161 -17.66 5.02 7.14
N LEU A 162 -16.40 5.45 7.06
CA LEU A 162 -15.47 5.48 8.18
C LEU A 162 -15.91 6.47 9.27
N LYS A 163 -16.34 7.68 8.89
CA LYS A 163 -16.89 8.67 9.85
C LYS A 163 -18.14 8.14 10.55
N ALA A 164 -19.02 7.44 9.83
CA ALA A 164 -20.18 6.79 10.41
C ALA A 164 -19.79 5.66 11.37
N PHE A 165 -18.90 4.76 10.95
CA PHE A 165 -18.37 3.67 11.79
C PHE A 165 -17.69 4.19 13.06
N ALA A 166 -16.89 5.25 12.95
CA ALA A 166 -16.20 5.88 14.08
C ALA A 166 -17.17 6.52 15.10
N SER A 167 -18.44 6.75 14.74
CA SER A 167 -19.49 7.22 15.67
C SER A 167 -19.07 8.48 16.46
N ASN A 168 -18.61 9.50 15.74
CA ASN A 168 -18.04 10.77 16.25
C ASN A 168 -16.70 10.68 17.01
N ARG A 169 -16.09 9.48 17.17
CA ARG A 169 -14.72 9.35 17.70
C ARG A 169 -13.69 9.92 16.72
N SER A 170 -12.53 10.30 17.26
CA SER A 170 -11.37 10.71 16.48
C SER A 170 -10.77 9.55 15.69
N ILE A 171 -10.01 9.89 14.64
CA ILE A 171 -9.08 8.97 13.98
C ILE A 171 -7.69 9.36 14.47
N ASP A 172 -7.10 8.57 15.37
CA ASP A 172 -5.80 8.85 15.96
C ASP A 172 -4.65 8.72 14.95
N SER A 173 -4.80 7.88 13.93
CA SER A 173 -3.76 7.68 12.93
C SER A 173 -4.28 7.34 11.54
N LEU A 174 -3.66 7.91 10.50
CA LEU A 174 -3.87 7.58 9.10
C LEU A 174 -2.53 7.22 8.44
N ILE A 175 -2.43 5.99 7.95
CA ILE A 175 -1.27 5.45 7.25
C ILE A 175 -1.61 5.28 5.76
N CYS A 176 -1.09 6.19 4.94
CA CYS A 176 -1.17 6.16 3.49
C CYS A 176 -0.05 5.28 2.91
N ASN A 177 -0.26 3.96 2.96
CA ASN A 177 0.70 2.93 2.56
C ASN A 177 0.49 2.39 1.14
N ALA A 178 -0.76 2.31 0.67
CA ALA A 178 -1.10 1.68 -0.61
C ALA A 178 -0.27 2.24 -1.79
N ALA A 179 0.20 1.34 -2.65
CA ALA A 179 0.91 1.75 -3.85
C ALA A 179 0.74 0.75 -4.99
N VAL A 180 0.72 1.27 -6.21
CA VAL A 180 0.86 0.54 -7.47
C VAL A 180 2.21 0.92 -8.07
N TYR A 181 2.93 -0.08 -8.58
CA TYR A 181 4.19 0.08 -9.31
C TYR A 181 4.12 -0.76 -10.59
N GLN A 182 4.23 -0.11 -11.74
CA GLN A 182 4.10 -0.71 -13.06
C GLN A 182 5.29 -0.36 -13.98
N PRO A 183 6.52 -0.75 -13.62
CA PRO A 183 7.73 -0.33 -14.33
C PRO A 183 7.89 -0.92 -15.72
N ALA A 184 7.18 -2.01 -16.04
CA ALA A 184 7.29 -2.73 -17.30
C ALA A 184 6.16 -2.35 -18.29
N LYS A 185 5.41 -1.29 -18.01
CA LYS A 185 4.38 -0.77 -18.89
C LYS A 185 4.94 0.30 -19.82
N ASP A 186 4.81 0.06 -21.11
CA ASP A 186 5.16 1.02 -22.19
C ASP A 186 4.00 1.96 -22.53
N VAL A 187 2.78 1.64 -22.07
CA VAL A 187 1.56 2.46 -22.20
C VAL A 187 0.88 2.69 -20.85
N PRO A 188 0.29 3.87 -20.60
CA PRO A 188 -0.36 4.18 -19.33
C PRO A 188 -1.63 3.35 -19.15
N ASN A 189 -1.85 2.89 -17.91
CA ASN A 189 -3.18 2.47 -17.45
C ASN A 189 -3.87 3.68 -16.80
N TRP A 190 -5.19 3.67 -16.77
CA TRP A 190 -6.00 4.79 -16.28
C TRP A 190 -6.84 4.39 -15.07
N THR A 191 -7.04 5.31 -14.13
CA THR A 191 -8.05 5.21 -13.08
C THR A 191 -9.46 5.41 -13.66
N ASP A 192 -10.50 5.16 -12.86
CA ASP A 192 -11.89 5.38 -13.27
C ASP A 192 -12.13 6.87 -13.61
N ASP A 193 -11.52 7.76 -12.82
CA ASP A 193 -11.51 9.22 -13.04
C ASP A 193 -10.61 9.67 -14.22
N GLY A 194 -9.86 8.76 -14.84
CA GLY A 194 -9.05 9.03 -16.02
C GLY A 194 -7.64 9.59 -15.78
N PHE A 195 -7.11 9.52 -14.56
CA PHE A 195 -5.70 9.82 -14.24
C PHE A 195 -4.79 8.63 -14.58
N GLU A 196 -3.48 8.86 -14.79
CA GLU A 196 -2.52 7.74 -14.87
C GLU A 196 -2.54 6.94 -13.55
N MET A 197 -2.53 5.60 -13.66
CA MET A 197 -2.77 4.67 -12.57
C MET A 197 -1.90 4.90 -11.32
N GLN A 198 -0.60 5.18 -11.49
CA GLN A 198 0.33 5.34 -10.37
C GLN A 198 0.21 6.74 -9.74
N LEU A 199 0.04 7.80 -10.53
CA LEU A 199 -0.30 9.14 -10.05
C LEU A 199 -1.63 9.13 -9.28
N GLY A 200 -2.65 8.51 -9.85
CA GLY A 200 -3.99 8.39 -9.28
C GLY A 200 -3.99 7.64 -7.94
N VAL A 201 -3.46 6.41 -7.92
CA VAL A 201 -3.48 5.56 -6.71
C VAL A 201 -2.50 6.04 -5.63
N ASN A 202 -1.25 6.35 -5.99
CA ASN A 202 -0.20 6.55 -4.99
C ASN A 202 -0.30 7.93 -4.32
N HIS A 203 -0.71 8.94 -5.09
CA HIS A 203 -0.77 10.35 -4.71
C HIS A 203 -2.22 10.87 -4.65
N LEU A 204 -2.93 11.02 -5.77
CA LEU A 204 -4.20 11.77 -5.81
C LEU A 204 -5.31 11.17 -4.93
N GLY A 205 -5.48 9.85 -4.93
CA GLY A 205 -6.44 9.17 -4.07
C GLY A 205 -6.12 9.33 -2.58
N HIS A 206 -4.84 9.32 -2.21
CA HIS A 206 -4.40 9.60 -0.83
C HIS A 206 -4.55 11.08 -0.47
N PHE A 207 -4.23 11.99 -1.39
CA PHE A 207 -4.37 13.43 -1.20
C PHE A 207 -5.82 13.80 -0.86
N LEU A 208 -6.79 13.27 -1.64
CA LEU A 208 -8.21 13.41 -1.36
C LEU A 208 -8.60 12.73 -0.03
N LEU A 209 -8.11 11.52 0.23
CA LEU A 209 -8.42 10.79 1.47
C LEU A 209 -8.00 11.57 2.73
N VAL A 210 -6.79 12.16 2.73
CA VAL A 210 -6.30 12.98 3.84
C VAL A 210 -7.22 14.18 4.03
N SER A 211 -7.51 14.96 2.97
CA SER A 211 -8.40 16.14 3.02
C SER A 211 -9.76 15.80 3.63
N LEU A 212 -10.37 14.69 3.21
CA LEU A 212 -11.67 14.25 3.69
C LEU A 212 -11.67 13.83 5.17
N LEU A 213 -10.52 13.43 5.73
CA LEU A 213 -10.41 12.93 7.11
C LEU A 213 -9.82 13.96 8.10
N MET A 214 -9.24 15.07 7.63
CA MET A 214 -8.65 16.14 8.45
C MET A 214 -9.49 16.52 9.68
N ASP A 215 -10.78 16.79 9.51
CA ASP A 215 -11.69 17.21 10.59
C ASP A 215 -11.96 16.14 11.66
N THR A 216 -11.73 14.86 11.33
CA THR A 216 -11.87 13.74 12.27
C THR A 216 -10.53 13.40 12.91
N ILE A 217 -9.42 13.60 12.19
CA ILE A 217 -8.05 13.36 12.68
C ILE A 217 -7.66 14.43 13.71
N LYS A 218 -7.90 15.72 13.45
CA LYS A 218 -7.55 16.84 14.35
C LYS A 218 -8.23 16.82 15.74
N LYS A 219 -9.15 15.88 15.97
CA LYS A 219 -9.83 15.66 17.25
C LYS A 219 -9.10 14.66 18.17
N ALA A 220 -8.11 13.93 17.64
CA ALA A 220 -7.32 13.00 18.44
C ALA A 220 -6.38 13.74 19.40
N LYS A 221 -6.00 13.09 20.50
CA LYS A 221 -5.05 13.65 21.48
C LYS A 221 -3.63 13.75 20.91
N ASP A 222 -3.26 12.84 20.02
CA ASP A 222 -1.93 12.73 19.42
C ASP A 222 -2.05 12.30 17.94
N PRO A 223 -2.54 13.18 17.04
CA PRO A 223 -2.93 12.77 15.70
C PRO A 223 -1.71 12.52 14.79
N ARG A 224 -1.73 11.41 14.06
CA ARG A 224 -0.64 10.97 13.19
C ARG A 224 -1.12 10.82 11.74
N VAL A 225 -0.45 11.46 10.78
CA VAL A 225 -0.62 11.19 9.34
C VAL A 225 0.73 10.81 8.76
N VAL A 226 0.85 9.55 8.31
CA VAL A 226 2.09 8.98 7.79
C VAL A 226 1.89 8.58 6.33
N ILE A 227 2.68 9.15 5.43
CA ILE A 227 2.64 8.83 3.99
C ILE A 227 3.89 8.05 3.59
N VAL A 228 3.72 6.84 3.03
CA VAL A 228 4.84 6.00 2.61
C VAL A 228 5.47 6.58 1.34
N GLY A 229 6.64 7.18 1.50
CA GLY A 229 7.48 7.73 0.44
C GLY A 229 8.29 6.65 -0.26
N SER A 230 9.44 7.02 -0.84
CA SER A 230 10.43 6.06 -1.29
C SER A 230 11.79 6.72 -1.49
N ILE A 231 12.86 5.99 -1.18
CA ILE A 231 14.22 6.39 -1.54
C ILE A 231 14.37 6.71 -3.04
N THR A 232 13.58 6.06 -3.91
CA THR A 232 13.64 6.31 -5.36
C THR A 232 13.01 7.64 -5.81
N GLY A 233 12.20 8.28 -4.96
CA GLY A 233 11.77 9.68 -5.16
C GLY A 233 12.81 10.68 -4.66
N ASN A 234 13.69 10.28 -3.72
CA ASN A 234 14.67 11.18 -3.11
C ASN A 234 15.96 11.22 -3.96
N SER A 235 16.09 12.24 -4.81
CA SER A 235 17.15 12.34 -5.83
C SER A 235 18.59 12.50 -5.28
N ASN A 236 18.75 12.86 -4.01
CA ASN A 236 20.02 12.90 -3.29
C ASN A 236 20.48 11.52 -2.77
N SER A 237 19.67 10.47 -2.94
CA SER A 237 20.03 9.08 -2.60
C SER A 237 20.56 8.32 -3.81
N ILE A 238 21.27 7.21 -3.59
CA ILE A 238 21.64 6.27 -4.67
C ILE A 238 20.41 5.77 -5.44
N GLY A 239 19.31 5.43 -4.76
CA GLY A 239 18.09 4.86 -5.37
C GLY A 239 17.31 5.84 -6.26
N GLY A 240 17.32 7.13 -5.91
CA GLY A 240 16.69 8.19 -6.69
C GLY A 240 17.65 8.85 -7.71
N GLY A 241 18.92 9.01 -7.35
CA GLY A 241 19.92 9.74 -8.11
C GLY A 241 20.72 8.91 -9.12
N LEU A 242 20.98 7.62 -8.88
CA LEU A 242 21.77 6.79 -9.79
C LEU A 242 20.95 5.82 -10.64
N VAL A 243 19.77 5.39 -10.17
CA VAL A 243 18.91 4.47 -10.92
C VAL A 243 18.06 5.26 -11.94
N LEU A 244 18.31 5.08 -13.23
CA LEU A 244 17.46 5.63 -14.29
C LEU A 244 16.15 4.84 -14.46
N PRO A 245 15.06 5.49 -14.95
CA PRO A 245 14.90 6.93 -15.07
C PRO A 245 14.81 7.61 -13.70
N ARG A 246 15.22 8.87 -13.58
CA ARG A 246 15.07 9.68 -12.36
C ARG A 246 13.63 10.22 -12.26
N ALA A 247 13.20 10.57 -11.05
CA ALA A 247 12.05 11.45 -10.89
C ALA A 247 12.36 12.81 -11.54
N ASP A 248 11.36 13.40 -12.21
CA ASP A 248 11.41 14.76 -12.74
C ASP A 248 9.99 15.29 -12.89
N LEU A 249 9.60 16.21 -12.02
CA LEU A 249 8.27 16.80 -12.01
C LEU A 249 8.12 17.98 -13.00
N GLY A 250 9.20 18.41 -13.65
CA GLY A 250 9.20 19.60 -14.50
C GLY A 250 8.68 20.83 -13.75
N GLN A 251 7.71 21.51 -14.36
CA GLN A 251 6.92 22.59 -13.75
C GLN A 251 5.48 22.15 -13.47
N LEU A 252 5.22 20.84 -13.38
CA LEU A 252 3.91 20.22 -13.19
C LEU A 252 2.94 20.37 -14.38
N GLN A 253 3.46 20.56 -15.60
CA GLN A 253 2.66 20.89 -16.79
C GLN A 253 1.61 19.83 -17.17
N GLY A 254 1.80 18.58 -16.75
CA GLY A 254 0.79 17.55 -16.91
C GLY A 254 -0.37 17.73 -15.94
N LEU A 255 -0.06 18.04 -14.67
CA LEU A 255 -1.06 18.29 -13.64
C LEU A 255 -1.82 19.62 -13.88
N GLU A 256 -1.15 20.65 -14.40
CA GLU A 256 -1.78 21.90 -14.89
C GLU A 256 -2.82 21.65 -15.98
N LYS A 257 -2.59 20.67 -16.86
CA LYS A 257 -3.54 20.21 -17.89
C LYS A 257 -4.63 19.27 -17.33
N GLY A 258 -4.80 19.26 -16.01
CA GLY A 258 -5.76 18.43 -15.29
C GLY A 258 -5.28 17.02 -14.94
N GLY A 259 -4.11 16.58 -15.41
CA GLY A 259 -3.56 15.23 -15.12
C GLY A 259 -4.36 14.04 -15.68
N VAL A 260 -5.45 14.30 -16.40
CA VAL A 260 -6.32 13.29 -17.01
C VAL A 260 -5.91 12.94 -18.44
N LYS A 261 -6.34 11.78 -18.93
CA LYS A 261 -6.11 11.31 -20.31
C LYS A 261 -6.37 12.43 -21.35
N PRO A 262 -5.46 12.66 -22.31
CA PRO A 262 -4.29 11.84 -22.65
C PRO A 262 -3.01 12.12 -21.84
N VAL A 263 -3.04 13.01 -20.83
CA VAL A 263 -1.85 13.32 -20.02
C VAL A 263 -1.45 12.13 -19.17
N SER A 264 -0.23 11.63 -19.35
CA SER A 264 0.26 10.38 -18.71
C SER A 264 1.43 10.57 -17.75
N MET A 265 1.98 11.79 -17.63
CA MET A 265 3.10 12.12 -16.75
C MET A 265 2.89 13.50 -16.12
N VAL A 266 3.41 13.69 -14.90
CA VAL A 266 3.26 14.94 -14.13
C VAL A 266 3.94 16.14 -14.80
N ASP A 267 5.08 15.91 -15.47
CA ASP A 267 5.81 16.89 -16.27
C ASP A 267 5.26 17.05 -17.71
N GLY A 268 4.17 16.34 -18.05
CA GLY A 268 3.53 16.38 -19.37
C GLY A 268 4.32 15.69 -20.49
N LYS A 269 5.40 14.96 -20.17
CA LYS A 269 6.20 14.20 -21.15
C LYS A 269 5.55 12.85 -21.52
N PRO A 270 6.05 12.13 -22.55
CA PRO A 270 5.58 10.78 -22.87
C PRO A 270 5.70 9.81 -21.69
N PHE A 271 4.78 8.85 -21.62
CA PHE A 271 4.68 7.90 -20.51
C PHE A 271 5.97 7.11 -20.27
N ASN A 272 6.30 6.91 -18.99
CA ASN A 272 7.28 5.93 -18.57
C ASN A 272 6.87 5.38 -17.19
N GLY A 273 6.46 4.11 -17.15
CA GLY A 273 5.92 3.50 -15.92
C GLY A 273 6.88 3.53 -14.72
N ALA A 274 8.19 3.39 -14.96
CA ALA A 274 9.19 3.45 -13.88
C ALA A 274 9.42 4.88 -13.36
N LYS A 275 9.31 5.90 -14.23
CA LYS A 275 9.38 7.32 -13.84
C LYS A 275 8.11 7.75 -13.10
N ALA A 276 6.92 7.41 -13.61
CA ALA A 276 5.63 7.77 -13.02
C ALA A 276 5.51 7.33 -11.55
N TYR A 277 6.00 6.13 -11.21
CA TYR A 277 6.11 5.70 -9.82
C TYR A 277 6.98 6.63 -8.97
N LYS A 278 8.18 6.96 -9.44
CA LYS A 278 9.12 7.82 -8.70
C LYS A 278 8.54 9.22 -8.52
N ASP A 279 8.01 9.80 -9.59
CA ASP A 279 7.30 11.09 -9.55
C ASP A 279 6.19 11.06 -8.48
N SER A 280 5.33 10.03 -8.47
CA SER A 280 4.28 9.89 -7.46
C SER A 280 4.81 9.83 -6.01
N LYS A 281 6.00 9.26 -5.80
CA LYS A 281 6.65 9.23 -4.48
C LYS A 281 7.32 10.55 -4.09
N VAL A 282 7.74 11.39 -5.05
CA VAL A 282 8.12 12.79 -4.79
C VAL A 282 6.91 13.60 -4.35
N LEU A 283 5.78 13.47 -5.07
CA LEU A 283 4.53 14.18 -4.74
C LEU A 283 4.03 13.83 -3.33
N ASN A 284 4.12 12.56 -2.92
CA ASN A 284 3.80 12.15 -1.55
C ASN A 284 4.67 12.83 -0.49
N MET A 285 5.98 12.98 -0.73
CA MET A 285 6.89 13.66 0.21
C MET A 285 6.64 15.17 0.25
N MET A 286 6.40 15.80 -0.90
CA MET A 286 5.96 17.20 -0.97
C MET A 286 4.64 17.45 -0.25
N THR A 287 3.69 16.51 -0.36
CA THR A 287 2.39 16.59 0.31
C THR A 287 2.55 16.63 1.82
N VAL A 288 3.44 15.80 2.39
CA VAL A 288 3.76 15.86 3.83
C VAL A 288 4.33 17.22 4.22
N ASN A 289 5.25 17.78 3.42
CA ASN A 289 5.85 19.08 3.71
C ASN A 289 4.82 20.21 3.70
N GLU A 290 3.94 20.26 2.70
CA GLU A 290 2.86 21.25 2.62
C GLU A 290 1.79 21.04 3.70
N LEU A 291 1.43 19.81 4.04
CA LEU A 291 0.52 19.52 5.16
C LEU A 291 1.10 20.01 6.50
N HIS A 292 2.39 19.76 6.73
CA HIS A 292 3.09 20.27 7.91
C HIS A 292 3.09 21.81 7.94
N LYS A 293 3.56 22.46 6.87
CA LYS A 293 3.60 23.92 6.72
C LYS A 293 2.23 24.59 6.91
N ARG A 294 1.15 23.97 6.39
CA ARG A 294 -0.20 24.57 6.40
C ARG A 294 -0.99 24.26 7.67
N TYR A 295 -0.81 23.09 8.29
CA TYR A 295 -1.77 22.61 9.30
C TYR A 295 -1.14 22.11 10.60
N HIS A 296 0.18 21.91 10.71
CA HIS A 296 0.76 21.35 11.93
C HIS A 296 0.49 22.23 13.15
N GLU A 297 0.76 23.54 13.04
CA GLU A 297 0.59 24.50 14.14
C GLU A 297 -0.88 24.69 14.54
N SER A 298 -1.80 24.77 13.56
CA SER A 298 -3.22 25.03 13.83
C SER A 298 -4.04 23.78 14.19
N THR A 299 -3.52 22.57 13.95
CA THR A 299 -4.26 21.31 14.23
C THR A 299 -3.56 20.34 15.20
N GLY A 300 -2.27 20.53 15.49
CA GLY A 300 -1.47 19.59 16.27
C GLY A 300 -1.20 18.25 15.57
N ILE A 301 -1.73 18.01 14.36
CA ILE A 301 -1.50 16.79 13.61
C ILE A 301 -0.02 16.70 13.24
N THR A 302 0.62 15.57 13.54
CA THR A 302 1.95 15.28 13.01
C THR A 302 1.83 14.70 11.62
N PHE A 303 2.40 15.39 10.63
CA PHE A 303 2.57 14.90 9.28
C PHE A 303 4.00 14.40 9.11
N SER A 304 4.18 13.14 8.73
CA SER A 304 5.49 12.58 8.38
C SER A 304 5.43 11.72 7.13
N SER A 305 6.57 11.62 6.45
CA SER A 305 6.79 10.66 5.38
C SER A 305 7.80 9.63 5.87
N MET A 306 7.82 8.42 5.29
CA MET A 306 8.82 7.44 5.67
C MET A 306 9.23 6.47 4.56
N TYR A 307 10.40 5.84 4.73
CA TYR A 307 10.89 4.73 3.91
C TYR A 307 11.42 3.60 4.82
N PRO A 308 10.83 2.39 4.78
CA PRO A 308 11.12 1.34 5.76
C PRO A 308 12.41 0.54 5.47
N GLY A 309 13.04 0.77 4.31
CA GLY A 309 14.04 -0.13 3.72
C GLY A 309 13.53 -0.85 2.46
N CYS A 310 14.38 -1.65 1.83
CA CYS A 310 14.08 -2.31 0.56
C CYS A 310 13.40 -3.67 0.79
N ILE A 311 12.07 -3.67 0.71
CA ILE A 311 11.23 -4.87 0.90
C ILE A 311 11.07 -5.62 -0.44
N ALA A 312 12.13 -6.33 -0.85
CA ALA A 312 12.22 -6.93 -2.19
C ALA A 312 11.29 -8.13 -2.43
N GLU A 313 10.75 -8.74 -1.37
CA GLU A 313 9.79 -9.87 -1.44
C GLU A 313 8.39 -9.43 -1.89
N THR A 314 8.03 -8.17 -1.65
CA THR A 314 6.67 -7.64 -1.84
C THR A 314 6.15 -7.80 -3.26
N ALA A 315 4.83 -8.02 -3.37
CA ALA A 315 4.11 -8.05 -4.64
C ALA A 315 4.21 -6.72 -5.44
N LEU A 316 4.71 -5.63 -4.84
CA LEU A 316 4.98 -4.36 -5.53
C LEU A 316 6.01 -4.53 -6.65
N PHE A 317 7.01 -5.41 -6.47
CA PHE A 317 8.07 -5.66 -7.46
C PHE A 317 7.74 -6.81 -8.45
N ARG A 318 6.49 -7.30 -8.48
CA ARG A 318 6.07 -8.46 -9.28
C ARG A 318 6.31 -8.33 -10.80
N GLU A 319 6.33 -7.11 -11.33
CA GLU A 319 6.54 -6.85 -12.77
C GLU A 319 8.03 -6.76 -13.16
N LYS A 320 8.96 -6.80 -12.20
CA LYS A 320 10.39 -6.98 -12.51
C LYS A 320 10.62 -8.44 -12.91
N ARG A 321 11.49 -8.67 -13.92
CA ARG A 321 11.89 -10.01 -14.41
C ARG A 321 12.21 -10.95 -13.24
N GLN A 322 11.83 -12.23 -13.32
CA GLN A 322 11.92 -13.18 -12.19
C GLN A 322 13.31 -13.23 -11.50
N TRP A 323 14.40 -13.11 -12.27
CA TRP A 323 15.76 -13.05 -11.72
C TRP A 323 16.02 -11.82 -10.82
N PHE A 324 15.31 -10.71 -11.03
CA PHE A 324 15.32 -9.55 -10.14
C PHE A 324 14.57 -9.82 -8.84
N ARG A 325 13.70 -10.82 -8.75
CA ARG A 325 13.07 -11.23 -7.47
C ARG A 325 13.89 -12.27 -6.69
N THR A 326 14.92 -12.85 -7.30
CA THR A 326 15.77 -13.88 -6.65
C THR A 326 17.21 -13.40 -6.43
N ILE A 327 17.82 -12.73 -7.41
CA ILE A 327 19.21 -12.24 -7.35
C ILE A 327 19.29 -10.83 -6.76
N PHE A 328 18.33 -9.93 -7.07
CA PHE A 328 18.36 -8.57 -6.53
C PHE A 328 18.20 -8.50 -4.99
N PRO A 329 17.37 -9.34 -4.31
CA PRO A 329 17.35 -9.35 -2.85
C PRO A 329 18.69 -9.80 -2.26
N LEU A 330 19.36 -10.78 -2.87
CA LEU A 330 20.70 -11.22 -2.46
C LEU A 330 21.74 -10.11 -2.68
N PHE A 331 21.73 -9.45 -3.84
CA PHE A 331 22.54 -8.26 -4.11
C PHE A 331 22.25 -7.13 -3.10
N MET A 332 20.99 -6.85 -2.80
CA MET A 332 20.59 -5.80 -1.87
C MET A 332 20.85 -6.17 -0.40
N LYS A 333 20.96 -7.46 -0.06
CA LYS A 333 21.32 -7.95 1.27
C LYS A 333 22.84 -7.98 1.49
N TYR A 334 23.59 -8.45 0.50
CA TYR A 334 25.03 -8.71 0.62
C TYR A 334 25.96 -7.64 0.01
N VAL A 335 25.46 -6.81 -0.91
CA VAL A 335 26.26 -5.74 -1.57
C VAL A 335 25.80 -4.34 -1.15
N THR A 336 24.49 -4.15 -0.94
CA THR A 336 23.94 -2.82 -0.60
C THR A 336 23.42 -2.71 0.84
N GLY A 337 23.24 -3.84 1.51
CA GLY A 337 22.72 -3.99 2.88
C GLY A 337 21.32 -3.43 3.16
N GLY A 338 20.68 -2.71 2.21
CA GLY A 338 19.40 -2.02 2.40
C GLY A 338 18.16 -2.93 2.44
N TYR A 339 18.33 -4.25 2.51
CA TYR A 339 17.24 -5.23 2.55
C TYR A 339 16.56 -5.29 3.93
N VAL A 340 15.23 -5.37 3.94
CA VAL A 340 14.40 -5.50 5.15
C VAL A 340 13.26 -6.46 4.88
N GLY A 341 13.00 -7.40 5.80
CA GLY A 341 11.88 -8.34 5.68
C GLY A 341 10.52 -7.68 5.91
N GLU A 342 9.43 -8.25 5.38
CA GLU A 342 8.10 -7.64 5.47
C GLU A 342 7.69 -7.34 6.93
N LYS A 343 7.96 -8.26 7.87
CA LYS A 343 7.66 -8.09 9.31
C LYS A 343 8.32 -6.84 9.90
N GLU A 344 9.66 -6.77 9.82
CA GLU A 344 10.44 -5.63 10.35
C GLU A 344 10.00 -4.32 9.69
N ALA A 345 9.76 -4.32 8.38
CA ALA A 345 9.26 -3.13 7.68
C ALA A 345 7.87 -2.69 8.17
N GLY A 346 6.99 -3.63 8.53
CA GLY A 346 5.68 -3.35 9.14
C GLY A 346 5.77 -2.81 10.56
N GLU A 347 6.68 -3.36 11.38
CA GLU A 347 6.99 -2.85 12.71
C GLU A 347 7.54 -1.42 12.65
N ARG A 348 8.43 -1.13 11.68
CA ARG A 348 8.94 0.22 11.39
C ARG A 348 7.84 1.22 11.00
N LEU A 349 6.86 0.80 10.20
CA LEU A 349 5.74 1.68 9.83
C LEU A 349 4.72 1.85 10.97
N ALA A 350 4.50 0.82 11.80
CA ALA A 350 3.72 0.93 13.03
C ALA A 350 4.39 1.92 14.01
N MET A 351 5.71 1.86 14.16
CA MET A 351 6.49 2.75 15.02
C MET A 351 6.25 4.25 14.74
N CYS A 352 6.04 4.64 13.48
CA CYS A 352 5.70 6.02 13.09
C CYS A 352 4.35 6.53 13.62
N VAL A 353 3.52 5.68 14.21
CA VAL A 353 2.27 6.06 14.88
C VAL A 353 2.18 5.60 16.35
N THR A 354 3.05 4.68 16.80
CA THR A 354 3.01 4.13 18.17
C THR A 354 4.04 4.75 19.11
N GLU A 355 5.19 5.26 18.63
CA GLU A 355 6.29 5.68 19.51
C GLU A 355 6.50 7.19 19.60
N ASP A 356 6.77 7.65 20.82
CA ASP A 356 7.05 9.05 21.16
C ASP A 356 8.27 9.64 20.41
N ARG A 357 9.30 8.84 20.06
CA ARG A 357 10.43 9.36 19.26
C ARG A 357 10.05 9.76 17.84
N THR A 358 8.90 9.30 17.34
CA THR A 358 8.36 9.72 16.04
C THR A 358 7.41 10.91 16.14
N ARG A 359 7.36 11.60 17.30
CA ARG A 359 6.47 12.76 17.56
C ARG A 359 6.65 13.92 16.57
N LYS A 360 7.83 14.10 15.98
CA LYS A 360 8.19 15.27 15.16
C LYS A 360 7.51 15.30 13.78
N SER A 361 6.93 16.46 13.42
CA SER A 361 6.26 16.70 12.13
C SER A 361 7.21 17.31 11.09
N GLY A 362 6.86 17.20 9.81
CA GLY A 362 7.67 17.70 8.69
C GLY A 362 8.87 16.81 8.34
N VAL A 363 8.93 15.60 8.92
CA VAL A 363 10.09 14.70 8.84
C VAL A 363 9.91 13.64 7.75
N TYR A 364 11.03 13.24 7.14
CA TYR A 364 11.15 12.02 6.36
C TYR A 364 11.92 10.96 7.16
N TRP A 365 11.21 10.00 7.76
CA TRP A 365 11.81 8.95 8.57
C TRP A 365 12.45 7.84 7.71
N SER A 366 13.66 7.44 8.08
CA SER A 366 14.38 6.29 7.52
C SER A 366 15.10 5.54 8.64
N TRP A 367 15.65 4.37 8.34
CA TRP A 367 16.37 3.50 9.30
C TRP A 367 17.80 3.25 8.85
N ASN A 368 18.73 3.16 9.79
CA ASN A 368 20.15 2.87 9.55
C ASN A 368 20.52 1.52 10.17
N GLY A 369 20.30 0.41 9.46
CA GLY A 369 20.88 -0.89 9.83
C GLY A 369 22.39 -0.96 9.61
N ASP A 370 23.01 -2.08 10.03
CA ASP A 370 24.46 -2.40 9.93
C ASP A 370 25.04 -2.48 8.49
N ALA A 371 24.28 -1.99 7.51
CA ALA A 371 24.59 -1.97 6.10
C ALA A 371 25.73 -1.00 5.77
N LYS A 372 26.93 -1.54 5.54
CA LYS A 372 27.99 -0.82 4.82
C LYS A 372 27.49 -0.44 3.42
N GLN A 373 27.23 0.85 3.22
CA GLN A 373 27.08 1.54 1.93
C GLN A 373 25.84 1.21 1.05
N VAL A 374 24.70 1.77 1.44
CA VAL A 374 23.94 2.68 0.55
C VAL A 374 23.67 3.95 1.35
N GLY A 375 23.41 5.09 0.70
CA GLY A 375 23.28 6.34 1.42
C GLY A 375 22.81 7.54 0.63
N VAL A 376 22.65 8.64 1.38
CA VAL A 376 22.65 10.01 0.86
C VAL A 376 24.03 10.28 0.25
N LEU A 377 24.05 10.93 -0.91
CA LEU A 377 25.26 11.46 -1.56
C LEU A 377 25.63 12.78 -0.87
N LYS A 378 26.48 12.72 0.15
CA LYS A 378 27.04 13.90 0.80
C LYS A 378 28.49 14.08 0.36
N ASP A 379 28.79 15.16 -0.35
CA ASP A 379 30.14 15.48 -0.87
C ASP A 379 30.78 14.34 -1.70
N GLY A 380 29.95 13.56 -2.41
CA GLY A 380 30.37 12.38 -3.17
C GLY A 380 30.58 11.10 -2.35
N ILE A 381 30.36 11.16 -1.03
CA ILE A 381 30.46 10.04 -0.08
C ILE A 381 29.05 9.50 0.22
N VAL A 382 28.97 8.19 0.47
CA VAL A 382 27.72 7.44 0.66
C VAL A 382 27.43 7.22 2.15
N VAL A 383 26.34 7.80 2.67
CA VAL A 383 25.97 7.74 4.10
C VAL A 383 24.55 7.17 4.32
N GLY A 384 24.44 5.94 4.85
CA GLY A 384 23.25 5.32 5.47
C GLY A 384 21.92 5.22 4.67
N ALA A 385 21.42 4.02 4.37
CA ALA A 385 20.14 3.85 3.67
C ALA A 385 19.41 2.50 3.89
N GLY A 386 18.72 2.39 5.03
CA GLY A 386 17.54 1.53 5.14
C GLY A 386 17.78 0.07 5.51
N GLY A 387 18.99 -0.35 5.88
CA GLY A 387 19.28 -1.75 6.23
C GLY A 387 18.52 -2.27 7.45
N SER A 388 18.49 -3.58 7.63
CA SER A 388 17.88 -4.27 8.78
C SER A 388 18.61 -3.99 10.11
N GLY A 389 17.87 -3.96 11.22
CA GLY A 389 18.42 -4.06 12.57
C GLY A 389 18.98 -2.78 13.21
N GLY A 390 18.74 -1.58 12.68
CA GLY A 390 19.27 -0.35 13.27
C GLY A 390 18.34 0.85 13.19
N ASP A 391 18.72 1.92 13.90
CA ASP A 391 17.80 2.93 14.42
C ASP A 391 17.16 3.86 13.37
N ILE A 392 16.00 4.38 13.77
CA ILE A 392 15.28 5.44 13.05
C ILE A 392 16.04 6.77 13.12
N PHE A 393 16.08 7.49 12.00
CA PHE A 393 16.69 8.81 11.88
C PHE A 393 15.89 9.72 10.92
N GLU A 394 16.11 11.02 11.06
CA GLU A 394 15.59 12.03 10.13
C GLU A 394 16.44 12.03 8.86
N ASN A 395 15.86 11.59 7.74
CA ASN A 395 16.57 11.50 6.47
C ASN A 395 16.46 12.80 5.67
N GLU A 396 17.56 13.22 5.06
CA GLU A 396 17.60 14.44 4.29
C GLU A 396 16.77 14.32 3.00
N GLN A 397 15.78 15.20 2.85
CA GLN A 397 15.01 15.34 1.62
C GLN A 397 15.81 16.11 0.55
N SER A 398 15.66 15.69 -0.72
CA SER A 398 16.35 16.32 -1.84
C SER A 398 15.76 17.70 -2.19
N GLU A 399 16.55 18.53 -2.89
CA GLU A 399 16.11 19.86 -3.35
C GLU A 399 14.81 19.83 -4.16
N MET A 400 14.54 18.74 -4.88
CA MET A 400 13.26 18.60 -5.60
C MET A 400 12.08 18.57 -4.63
N VAL A 401 12.17 17.82 -3.52
CA VAL A 401 11.14 17.70 -2.48
C VAL A 401 11.04 18.96 -1.62
N LYS A 402 12.16 19.64 -1.38
CA LYS A 402 12.25 20.88 -0.59
C LYS A 402 11.83 22.15 -1.36
N ASP A 403 11.59 22.07 -2.67
CA ASP A 403 11.15 23.20 -3.51
C ASP A 403 9.74 23.68 -3.11
N ALA A 404 9.69 24.67 -2.22
CA ALA A 404 8.45 25.20 -1.66
C ALA A 404 7.48 25.73 -2.73
N LYS A 405 7.98 26.37 -3.82
CA LYS A 405 7.13 26.89 -4.90
C LYS A 405 6.51 25.75 -5.71
N ARG A 406 7.28 24.69 -6.01
CA ARG A 406 6.73 23.50 -6.68
C ARG A 406 5.78 22.72 -5.77
N ALA A 407 6.06 22.63 -4.47
CA ALA A 407 5.20 21.94 -3.51
C ALA A 407 3.84 22.64 -3.32
N GLU A 408 3.85 23.97 -3.20
CA GLU A 408 2.63 24.80 -3.14
C GLU A 408 1.77 24.66 -4.40
N LYS A 409 2.38 24.82 -5.59
CA LYS A 409 1.71 24.61 -6.88
C LYS A 409 1.17 23.18 -7.03
N MET A 410 1.92 22.17 -6.56
CA MET A 410 1.47 20.78 -6.53
C MET A 410 0.22 20.62 -5.66
N PHE A 411 0.19 21.23 -4.48
CA PHE A 411 -0.92 21.15 -3.54
C PHE A 411 -2.20 21.79 -4.10
N GLU A 412 -2.08 22.95 -4.73
CA GLU A 412 -3.19 23.66 -5.40
C GLU A 412 -3.77 22.83 -6.55
N LEU A 413 -2.91 22.40 -7.49
CA LEU A 413 -3.33 21.60 -8.65
C LEU A 413 -3.91 20.24 -8.22
N SER A 414 -3.31 19.58 -7.24
CA SER A 414 -3.84 18.32 -6.69
C SER A 414 -5.22 18.53 -6.06
N SER A 415 -5.46 19.67 -5.41
CA SER A 415 -6.77 20.03 -4.84
C SER A 415 -7.81 20.27 -5.94
N GLN A 416 -7.43 20.99 -7.00
CA GLN A 416 -8.29 21.25 -8.14
C GLN A 416 -8.71 19.95 -8.85
N VAL A 417 -7.76 19.08 -9.21
CA VAL A 417 -8.08 17.88 -10.01
C VAL A 417 -8.81 16.80 -9.22
N THR A 418 -8.60 16.72 -7.90
CA THR A 418 -9.32 15.75 -7.04
C THR A 418 -10.65 16.28 -6.52
N GLY A 419 -10.89 17.60 -6.59
CA GLY A 419 -11.95 18.26 -5.83
C GLY A 419 -11.79 18.09 -4.32
N ALA A 420 -10.54 18.12 -3.82
CA ALA A 420 -10.25 18.09 -2.40
C ALA A 420 -10.48 19.48 -1.80
N VAL A 421 -11.21 19.52 -0.69
CA VAL A 421 -11.44 20.73 0.09
C VAL A 421 -10.67 20.58 1.39
N TRP A 422 -9.91 21.62 1.75
CA TRP A 422 -9.09 21.66 2.94
C TRP A 422 -9.70 22.63 3.97
N PRO A 423 -9.48 22.40 5.28
CA PRO A 423 -9.79 23.41 6.28
C PRO A 423 -8.98 24.69 6.02
N LYS A 424 -9.46 25.83 6.54
CA LYS A 424 -8.62 27.02 6.63
C LYS A 424 -7.39 26.69 7.48
N ALA A 425 -6.21 27.03 6.95
CA ALA A 425 -4.91 26.87 7.60
C ALA A 425 -4.84 27.72 8.87
#